data_AF-A0A969S2N8-F1
#
_entry.id   AF-A0A969S2N8-F1
#
_cell.length_a   1.000
_cell.length_b   1.000
_cell.length_c   1.000
_cell.angle_alpha   90.00
_cell.angle_beta   90.00
_cell.angle_gamma   90.00
#
_symmetry.space_group_name_H-M   'P 1'
#
loop_
_entity.id
_entity.type
_entity.pdbx_description
1 polymer ?
#
loop_
_entity_poly.entity_id
_entity_poly.type
_entity_poly.pdbx_seq_one_letter_code
_entity_poly.pdbx_strand_id
1 'polypeptide(L)'
;MFNIAPSKTPGSVTSSSPRDQVQSLLLMRYSMMPLQSNQLCEAWLARNSDESWASLKQFLHMGQILVKQQSLLDLRQFPLAELLALVEALRGESGLPIRDRKHRLKIYRRCFTGTELVAWLQHHRGAIIPEAIRLGELMVENHLMHHVLDEHGFENELLFYRFYADEIF
;
A
#
# COMPACT_ATOMS: atom_id res chain seq x y z
N MET A 1 57.69 5.99 33.63
CA MET A 1 57.11 4.65 33.44
C MET A 1 55.62 4.84 33.17
N PHE A 2 55.24 4.88 31.89
CA PHE A 2 53.85 4.92 31.47
C PHE A 2 53.48 3.53 30.96
N ASN A 3 52.44 2.93 31.53
CA ASN A 3 51.65 1.93 30.81
C ASN A 3 50.21 1.97 31.34
N ILE A 4 49.37 2.72 30.63
CA ILE A 4 47.92 2.75 30.81
C ILE A 4 47.37 1.72 29.82
N ALA A 5 46.72 0.68 30.33
CA ALA A 5 46.02 -0.30 29.50
C ALA A 5 44.84 0.35 28.77
N PRO A 6 44.55 -0.02 27.51
CA PRO A 6 43.40 0.54 26.80
C PRO A 6 42.09 -0.04 27.36
N SER A 7 41.12 0.86 27.47
CA SER A 7 39.75 0.63 27.88
C SER A 7 39.03 -0.38 26.98
N LYS A 8 38.20 -1.24 27.58
CA LYS A 8 37.22 -2.06 26.85
C LYS A 8 36.14 -1.12 26.29
N THR A 9 36.01 -1.07 24.97
CA THR A 9 34.87 -0.48 24.29
C THR A 9 33.59 -1.27 24.60
N PRO A 10 32.43 -0.63 24.87
CA PRO A 10 31.16 -1.33 24.97
C PRO A 10 30.76 -1.87 23.60
N GLY A 11 30.27 -3.12 23.59
CA GLY A 11 29.93 -3.87 22.39
C GLY A 11 29.02 -3.12 21.43
N SER A 12 29.39 -3.19 20.15
CA SER A 12 28.59 -2.77 19.01
C SER A 12 27.17 -3.35 19.07
N VAL A 13 26.17 -2.47 19.11
CA VAL A 13 24.78 -2.82 18.77
C VAL A 13 24.81 -3.34 17.34
N THR A 14 24.76 -4.66 17.15
CA THR A 14 24.65 -5.26 15.83
C THR A 14 23.31 -4.85 15.25
N SER A 15 23.30 -3.97 14.25
CA SER A 15 22.08 -3.65 13.51
C SER A 15 21.50 -4.96 12.95
N SER A 16 20.22 -5.24 13.23
CA SER A 16 19.53 -6.45 12.75
C SER A 16 19.65 -6.59 11.22
N SER A 17 19.71 -7.82 10.69
CA SER A 17 19.87 -8.02 9.25
C SER A 17 18.61 -7.54 8.48
N PRO A 18 18.69 -7.22 7.18
CA PRO A 18 17.50 -6.87 6.39
C PRO A 18 16.40 -7.93 6.44
N ARG A 19 16.78 -9.22 6.50
CA ARG A 19 15.84 -10.34 6.66
C ARG A 19 15.09 -10.26 7.99
N ASP A 20 15.82 -10.06 9.10
CA ASP A 20 15.22 -9.94 10.43
C ASP A 20 14.28 -8.73 10.53
N GLN A 21 14.67 -7.63 9.88
CA GLN A 21 13.84 -6.43 9.79
C GLN A 21 12.54 -6.69 9.01
N VAL A 22 12.61 -7.37 7.86
CA VAL A 22 11.42 -7.77 7.08
C VAL A 22 10.50 -8.66 7.91
N GLN A 23 11.05 -9.69 8.57
CA GLN A 23 10.26 -10.59 9.40
C GLN A 23 9.59 -9.85 10.57
N SER A 24 10.32 -8.94 11.22
CA SER A 24 9.79 -8.10 12.30
C SER A 24 8.67 -7.18 11.80
N LEU A 25 8.83 -6.55 10.62
CA LEU A 25 7.78 -5.73 10.02
C LEU A 25 6.51 -6.53 9.72
N LEU A 26 6.66 -7.72 9.13
CA LEU A 26 5.52 -8.57 8.79
C LEU A 26 4.79 -9.09 10.04
N LEU A 27 5.53 -9.41 11.10
CA LEU A 27 4.96 -9.74 12.40
C LEU A 27 4.22 -8.55 13.02
N MET A 28 4.84 -7.38 13.07
CA MET A 28 4.26 -6.20 13.73
C MET A 28 3.04 -5.64 12.99
N ARG A 29 3.05 -5.65 11.65
CA ARG A 29 1.99 -5.03 10.84
C ARG A 29 0.86 -5.99 10.47
N TYR A 30 1.16 -7.28 10.33
CA TYR A 30 0.20 -8.28 9.82
C TYR A 30 0.08 -9.50 10.73
N SER A 31 0.68 -9.49 11.92
CA SER A 31 0.71 -10.64 12.84
C SER A 31 1.23 -11.94 12.20
N MET A 32 2.09 -11.81 11.18
CA MET A 32 2.57 -12.93 10.40
C MET A 32 3.74 -13.64 11.11
N MET A 33 3.57 -14.94 11.39
CA MET A 33 4.57 -15.73 12.11
C MET A 33 5.84 -15.94 11.27
N PRO A 34 7.03 -16.05 11.90
CA PRO A 34 8.32 -16.09 11.20
C PRO A 34 8.44 -17.18 10.12
N LEU A 35 7.90 -18.38 10.37
CA LEU A 35 7.95 -19.46 9.38
C LEU A 35 7.16 -19.10 8.12
N GLN A 36 5.93 -18.59 8.30
CA GLN A 36 5.06 -18.17 7.21
C GLN A 36 5.67 -16.98 6.46
N SER A 37 6.12 -15.95 7.17
CA SER A 37 6.72 -14.76 6.55
C SER A 37 7.96 -15.13 5.74
N ASN A 38 8.81 -16.01 6.26
CA ASN A 38 9.99 -16.45 5.54
C ASN A 38 9.66 -17.15 4.23
N GLN A 39 8.68 -18.07 4.24
CA GLN A 39 8.24 -18.76 3.03
C GLN A 39 7.69 -17.79 1.99
N LEU A 40 6.87 -16.82 2.39
CA LEU A 40 6.29 -15.84 1.47
C LEU A 40 7.34 -14.89 0.88
N CYS A 41 8.29 -14.44 1.69
CA CYS A 41 9.39 -13.59 1.24
C CYS A 41 10.32 -14.34 0.28
N GLU A 42 10.69 -15.58 0.58
CA GLU A 42 11.52 -16.40 -0.32
C GLU A 42 10.81 -16.67 -1.64
N ALA A 43 9.51 -16.97 -1.61
CA ALA A 43 8.71 -17.14 -2.82
C ALA A 43 8.63 -15.85 -3.65
N TRP A 44 8.54 -14.68 -3.00
CA TRP A 44 8.55 -13.39 -3.68
C TRP A 44 9.91 -13.09 -4.31
N LEU A 45 11.01 -13.30 -3.59
CA LEU A 45 12.38 -13.10 -4.09
C LEU A 45 12.71 -14.06 -5.24
N ALA A 46 12.19 -15.29 -5.20
CA ALA A 46 12.35 -16.24 -6.31
C ALA A 46 11.68 -15.76 -7.61
N ARG A 47 10.60 -14.96 -7.53
CA ARG A 47 9.93 -14.35 -8.69
C ARG A 47 10.55 -13.02 -9.11
N ASN A 48 11.35 -12.39 -8.25
CA ASN A 48 12.00 -11.11 -8.48
C ASN A 48 13.51 -11.28 -8.24
N SER A 49 14.17 -12.04 -9.13
CA SER A 49 15.53 -12.55 -8.91
C SER A 49 16.61 -11.47 -8.83
N ASP A 50 16.32 -10.27 -9.31
CA ASP A 50 17.14 -9.07 -9.22
C ASP A 50 17.00 -8.34 -7.87
N GLU A 51 16.01 -8.71 -7.05
CA GLU A 51 15.72 -8.06 -5.79
C GLU A 51 16.37 -8.75 -4.60
N SER A 52 16.59 -7.96 -3.54
CA SER A 52 17.20 -8.42 -2.29
C SER A 52 16.25 -8.26 -1.11
N TRP A 53 16.59 -8.89 0.03
CA TRP A 53 15.89 -8.63 1.30
C TRP A 53 15.90 -7.14 1.67
N ALA A 54 16.95 -6.39 1.30
CA ALA A 54 17.01 -4.95 1.54
C ALA A 54 16.00 -4.19 0.67
N SER A 55 15.87 -4.55 -0.60
CA SER A 55 14.86 -4.00 -1.51
C SER A 55 13.45 -4.33 -1.03
N LEU A 56 13.19 -5.61 -0.69
CA LEU A 56 11.89 -6.04 -0.18
C LEU A 56 11.47 -5.26 1.08
N LYS A 57 12.42 -4.99 1.99
CA LYS A 57 12.18 -4.13 3.15
C LYS A 57 11.76 -2.72 2.76
N GLN A 58 12.41 -2.15 1.75
CA GLN A 58 12.10 -0.82 1.25
C GLN A 58 10.70 -0.80 0.63
N PHE A 59 10.36 -1.79 -0.21
CA PHE A 59 9.04 -1.87 -0.85
C PHE A 59 7.91 -2.08 0.15
N LEU A 60 8.11 -2.89 1.20
CA LEU A 60 7.17 -3.03 2.32
C LEU A 60 6.97 -1.71 3.09
N HIS A 61 8.03 -0.90 3.24
CA HIS A 61 7.91 0.43 3.84
C HIS A 61 7.12 1.40 2.96
N MET A 62 7.39 1.37 1.66
CA MET A 62 6.76 2.24 0.67
C MET A 62 5.33 1.80 0.31
N GLY A 63 4.82 0.71 0.89
CA GLY A 63 3.49 0.18 0.54
C GLY A 63 3.42 -0.39 -0.88
N GLN A 64 4.57 -0.69 -1.50
CA GLN A 64 4.65 -1.27 -2.84
C GLN A 64 4.46 -2.79 -2.83
N ILE A 65 4.42 -3.41 -1.66
CA ILE A 65 4.07 -4.82 -1.49
C ILE A 65 2.77 -4.88 -0.72
N LEU A 66 1.75 -5.49 -1.34
CA LEU A 66 0.49 -5.80 -0.68
C LEU A 66 0.55 -7.20 -0.08
N VAL A 67 0.33 -7.30 1.22
CA VAL A 67 0.20 -8.60 1.89
C VAL A 67 -1.23 -9.12 1.74
N LYS A 68 -1.40 -10.19 0.97
CA LYS A 68 -2.71 -10.82 0.75
C LYS A 68 -2.66 -12.30 1.07
N GLN A 69 -3.31 -12.70 2.17
CA GLN A 69 -3.45 -14.10 2.62
C GLN A 69 -2.10 -14.86 2.67
N GLN A 70 -1.76 -15.57 1.61
CA GLN A 70 -0.56 -16.40 1.46
C GLN A 70 0.36 -15.88 0.34
N SER A 71 0.34 -14.58 0.07
CA SER A 71 1.18 -13.99 -0.98
C SER A 71 1.59 -12.56 -0.64
N LEU A 72 2.78 -12.21 -1.12
CA LEU A 72 3.24 -10.83 -1.25
C LEU A 72 3.01 -10.45 -2.71
N LEU A 73 2.13 -9.49 -2.96
CA LEU A 73 1.83 -8.98 -4.29
C LEU A 73 2.67 -7.74 -4.55
N ASP A 74 3.37 -7.70 -5.68
CA ASP A 74 4.16 -6.55 -6.09
C ASP A 74 3.27 -5.52 -6.79
N LEU A 75 2.96 -4.43 -6.09
CA LEU A 75 2.13 -3.36 -6.64
C LEU A 75 2.84 -2.53 -7.72
N ARG A 76 4.16 -2.67 -7.88
CA ARG A 76 4.91 -2.04 -8.98
C ARG A 76 4.58 -2.68 -10.33
N GLN A 77 4.11 -3.92 -10.29
CA GLN A 77 3.74 -4.72 -11.46
C GLN A 77 2.29 -5.21 -11.35
N PHE A 78 1.44 -4.41 -10.70
CA PHE A 78 0.05 -4.80 -10.44
C PHE A 78 -0.71 -4.96 -11.76
N PRO A 79 -1.29 -6.15 -12.05
CA PRO A 79 -1.95 -6.36 -13.33
C PRO A 79 -3.16 -5.45 -13.51
N LEU A 80 -3.27 -4.78 -14.66
CA LEU A 80 -4.43 -3.92 -14.97
C LEU A 80 -5.76 -4.68 -14.82
N ALA A 81 -5.80 -5.96 -15.18
CA ALA A 81 -6.99 -6.80 -15.01
C ALA A 81 -7.42 -6.93 -13.53
N GLU A 82 -6.48 -7.05 -12.60
CA GLU A 82 -6.79 -7.07 -11.16
C GLU A 82 -7.27 -5.70 -10.67
N LEU A 83 -6.68 -4.62 -11.20
CA LEU A 83 -7.08 -3.25 -10.87
C LEU A 83 -8.50 -2.93 -11.36
N LEU A 84 -8.84 -3.37 -12.57
CA LEU A 84 -10.20 -3.26 -13.12
C LEU A 84 -11.21 -4.05 -12.29
N ALA A 85 -10.88 -5.29 -11.92
CA ALA A 85 -11.73 -6.10 -11.04
C ALA A 85 -11.96 -5.44 -9.66
N LEU A 86 -10.95 -4.72 -9.15
CA LEU A 86 -11.08 -3.94 -7.93
C LEU A 86 -12.03 -2.74 -8.12
N VAL A 87 -11.95 -2.02 -9.24
CA VAL A 87 -12.88 -0.92 -9.56
C VAL A 87 -14.32 -1.41 -9.68
N GLU A 88 -14.55 -2.56 -10.32
CA GLU A 88 -15.88 -3.17 -10.36
C GLU A 88 -16.42 -3.48 -8.95
N ALA A 89 -15.58 -4.02 -8.07
CA ALA A 89 -15.97 -4.25 -6.67
C ALA A 89 -16.26 -2.95 -5.91
N LEU A 90 -15.48 -1.89 -6.16
CA LEU A 90 -15.68 -0.56 -5.55
C LEU A 90 -16.96 0.12 -6.03
N ARG A 91 -17.43 -0.18 -7.24
CA ARG A 91 -18.67 0.36 -7.81
C ARG A 91 -19.88 -0.54 -7.58
N GLY A 92 -19.68 -1.73 -7.01
CA GLY A 92 -20.75 -2.68 -6.68
C GLY A 92 -21.59 -2.29 -5.47
N GLU A 93 -22.56 -3.14 -5.12
CA GLU A 93 -23.54 -2.88 -4.05
C GLU A 93 -22.90 -2.69 -2.66
N SER A 94 -21.86 -3.47 -2.35
CA SER A 94 -21.06 -3.33 -1.12
C SER A 94 -19.83 -2.44 -1.30
N GLY A 95 -19.82 -1.63 -2.36
CA GLY A 95 -18.72 -0.77 -2.76
C GLY A 95 -18.62 0.53 -1.96
N LEU A 96 -18.05 1.54 -2.61
CA LEU A 96 -17.93 2.89 -2.06
C LEU A 96 -19.30 3.58 -1.99
N PRO A 97 -19.48 4.53 -1.05
CA PRO A 97 -20.67 5.38 -1.00
C PRO A 97 -20.63 6.44 -2.12
N ILE A 98 -20.79 6.00 -3.37
CA ILE A 98 -20.78 6.83 -4.58
C ILE A 98 -22.10 7.61 -4.63
N ARG A 99 -22.02 8.93 -4.46
CA ARG A 99 -23.20 9.80 -4.38
C ARG A 99 -22.87 11.26 -4.68
N ASP A 100 -23.91 12.03 -4.93
CA ASP A 100 -23.80 13.48 -5.09
C ASP A 100 -23.47 14.14 -3.75
N ARG A 101 -22.48 15.05 -3.74
CA ARG A 101 -22.09 15.85 -2.57
C ARG A 101 -22.10 17.33 -2.92
N LYS A 102 -22.60 18.16 -2.01
CA LYS A 102 -22.56 19.63 -2.12
C LYS A 102 -21.38 20.18 -1.34
N HIS A 103 -20.57 21.01 -1.97
CA HIS A 103 -19.47 21.72 -1.32
C HIS A 103 -19.28 23.11 -1.96
N ARG A 104 -19.19 24.16 -1.13
CA ARG A 104 -19.04 25.57 -1.56
C ARG A 104 -19.96 25.94 -2.72
N LEU A 105 -21.27 25.72 -2.55
CA LEU A 105 -22.33 25.99 -3.53
C LEU A 105 -22.28 25.16 -4.84
N LYS A 106 -21.25 24.35 -5.06
CA LYS A 106 -21.16 23.41 -6.19
C LYS A 106 -21.66 22.03 -5.78
N ILE A 107 -22.31 21.33 -6.71
CA ILE A 107 -22.67 19.92 -6.56
C ILE A 107 -21.66 19.10 -7.36
N TYR A 108 -20.97 18.20 -6.67
CA TYR A 108 -20.10 17.18 -7.23
C TYR A 108 -20.91 15.90 -7.30
N ARG A 109 -21.34 15.52 -8.50
CA ARG A 109 -22.16 14.32 -8.68
C ARG A 109 -21.35 13.07 -8.41
N ARG A 110 -21.99 11.94 -8.09
CA ARG A 110 -21.42 10.57 -8.13
C ARG A 110 -19.95 10.47 -7.69
N CYS A 111 -19.58 11.10 -6.58
CA CYS A 111 -18.21 11.12 -6.10
C CYS A 111 -18.05 10.23 -4.88
N PHE A 112 -16.82 10.13 -4.37
CA PHE A 112 -16.44 9.55 -3.09
C PHE A 112 -15.19 10.29 -2.57
N THR A 113 -14.79 10.09 -1.32
CA THR A 113 -13.55 10.68 -0.77
C THR A 113 -12.38 9.72 -0.83
N GLY A 114 -11.16 10.26 -0.85
CA GLY A 114 -9.94 9.44 -0.73
C GLY A 114 -9.94 8.61 0.55
N THR A 115 -10.39 9.20 1.66
CA THR A 115 -10.57 8.48 2.94
C THR A 115 -11.60 7.36 2.89
N GLU A 116 -12.69 7.51 2.12
CA GLU A 116 -13.68 6.45 1.93
C GLU A 116 -13.06 5.28 1.15
N LEU A 117 -12.26 5.56 0.10
CA LEU A 117 -11.53 4.53 -0.64
C LEU A 117 -10.55 3.77 0.24
N VAL A 118 -9.71 4.48 0.99
CA VAL A 118 -8.75 3.84 1.90
C VAL A 118 -9.47 2.99 2.92
N ALA A 119 -10.50 3.52 3.61
CA ALA A 119 -11.25 2.76 4.60
C ALA A 119 -11.88 1.49 4.02
N TRP A 120 -12.42 1.56 2.79
CA TRP A 120 -12.98 0.39 2.12
C TRP A 120 -11.91 -0.67 1.84
N LEU A 121 -10.72 -0.27 1.36
CA LEU A 121 -9.60 -1.18 1.09
C LEU A 121 -9.07 -1.83 2.37
N GLN A 122 -8.96 -1.08 3.47
CA GLN A 122 -8.56 -1.66 4.75
C GLN A 122 -9.56 -2.73 5.21
N HIS A 123 -10.85 -2.43 5.15
CA HIS A 123 -11.90 -3.32 5.63
C HIS A 123 -12.06 -4.57 4.76
N HIS A 124 -12.11 -4.42 3.43
CA HIS A 124 -12.46 -5.51 2.51
C HIS A 124 -11.27 -6.23 1.89
N ARG A 125 -10.07 -5.65 1.97
CA ARG A 125 -8.84 -6.22 1.40
C ARG A 125 -7.74 -6.42 2.43
N GLY A 126 -7.92 -5.97 3.67
CA GLY A 126 -6.89 -6.05 4.71
C GLY A 126 -5.68 -5.17 4.43
N ALA A 127 -5.83 -4.18 3.54
CA ALA A 127 -4.74 -3.29 3.17
C ALA A 127 -4.34 -2.40 4.35
N ILE A 128 -3.05 -2.14 4.52
CA ILE A 128 -2.59 -1.03 5.36
C ILE A 128 -2.66 0.28 4.59
N ILE A 129 -2.63 1.41 5.29
CA ILE A 129 -2.77 2.74 4.67
C ILE A 129 -1.81 2.96 3.49
N PRO A 130 -0.49 2.65 3.59
CA PRO A 130 0.41 2.80 2.44
C PRO A 130 0.01 1.96 1.21
N GLU A 131 -0.45 0.72 1.41
CA GLU A 131 -0.90 -0.14 0.31
C GLU A 131 -2.19 0.40 -0.33
N ALA A 132 -3.13 0.89 0.50
CA ALA A 132 -4.37 1.47 0.03
C ALA A 132 -4.13 2.77 -0.76
N ILE A 133 -3.18 3.61 -0.31
CA ILE A 133 -2.72 4.79 -1.04
C ILE A 133 -2.13 4.37 -2.38
N ARG A 134 -1.24 3.37 -2.41
CA ARG A 134 -0.64 2.93 -3.66
C ARG A 134 -1.66 2.38 -4.65
N LEU A 135 -2.68 1.65 -4.19
CA LEU A 135 -3.78 1.20 -5.03
C LEU A 135 -4.61 2.37 -5.58
N GLY A 136 -4.85 3.40 -4.78
CA GLY A 136 -5.50 4.63 -5.25
C GLY A 136 -4.66 5.38 -6.29
N GLU A 137 -3.35 5.52 -6.07
CA GLU A 137 -2.42 6.09 -7.06
C GLU A 137 -2.46 5.31 -8.38
N LEU A 138 -2.38 3.98 -8.33
CA LEU A 138 -2.48 3.12 -9.51
C LEU A 138 -3.79 3.34 -10.27
N MET A 139 -4.93 3.52 -9.59
CA MET A 139 -6.21 3.80 -10.26
C MET A 139 -6.22 5.17 -10.96
N VAL A 140 -5.57 6.18 -10.38
CA VAL A 140 -5.41 7.50 -11.02
C VAL A 140 -4.45 7.42 -12.21
N GLU A 141 -3.29 6.79 -12.02
CA GLU A 141 -2.27 6.56 -13.05
C GLU A 141 -2.83 5.82 -14.28
N ASN A 142 -3.78 4.90 -14.07
CA ASN A 142 -4.43 4.12 -15.13
C ASN A 142 -5.75 4.72 -15.65
N HIS A 143 -6.05 5.98 -15.32
CA HIS A 143 -7.27 6.67 -15.77
C HIS A 143 -8.57 5.91 -15.46
N LEU A 144 -8.64 5.29 -14.27
CA LEU A 144 -9.86 4.63 -13.78
C LEU A 144 -10.68 5.58 -12.91
N MET A 145 -10.01 6.48 -12.21
CA MET A 145 -10.62 7.57 -11.44
C MET A 145 -9.75 8.82 -11.48
N HIS A 146 -10.31 9.94 -11.06
CA HIS A 146 -9.61 11.22 -10.99
C HIS A 146 -10.17 12.08 -9.85
N HIS A 147 -9.39 13.07 -9.41
CA HIS A 147 -9.88 14.11 -8.53
C HIS A 147 -10.90 14.97 -9.31
N VAL A 148 -12.04 15.33 -8.70
CA VAL A 148 -13.14 16.01 -9.41
C VAL A 148 -12.81 17.41 -9.97
N LEU A 149 -11.64 17.97 -9.65
CA LEU A 149 -11.11 19.20 -10.25
C LEU A 149 -9.81 18.97 -11.05
N ASP A 150 -9.32 17.73 -11.13
CA ASP A 150 -8.06 17.36 -11.80
C ASP A 150 -6.79 18.06 -11.27
N GLU A 151 -6.86 18.65 -10.07
CA GLU A 151 -5.76 19.38 -9.42
C GLU A 151 -4.81 18.50 -8.57
N HIS A 152 -5.20 17.25 -8.28
CA HIS A 152 -4.51 16.39 -7.32
C HIS A 152 -4.28 14.99 -7.88
N GLY A 153 -3.19 14.35 -7.44
CA GLY A 153 -3.05 12.90 -7.50
C GLY A 153 -3.98 12.21 -6.50
N PHE A 154 -3.70 10.95 -6.15
CA PHE A 154 -4.45 10.29 -5.09
C PHE A 154 -3.91 10.68 -3.70
N GLU A 155 -4.81 11.08 -2.80
CA GLU A 155 -4.52 11.44 -1.42
C GLU A 155 -5.58 10.84 -0.48
N ASN A 156 -5.14 10.30 0.66
CA ASN A 156 -6.01 9.80 1.73
C ASN A 156 -6.63 10.95 2.55
N GLU A 157 -7.38 11.81 1.88
CA GLU A 157 -7.94 13.04 2.45
C GLU A 157 -9.43 13.18 2.08
N LEU A 158 -10.09 14.21 2.64
CA LEU A 158 -11.49 14.56 2.32
C LEU A 158 -11.63 15.26 0.94
N LEU A 159 -10.78 14.91 -0.02
CA LEU A 159 -10.87 15.32 -1.41
C LEU A 159 -11.84 14.42 -2.17
N PHE A 160 -12.55 14.98 -3.15
CA PHE A 160 -13.53 14.24 -3.92
C PHE A 160 -12.92 13.63 -5.18
N TYR A 161 -13.19 12.36 -5.38
CA TYR A 161 -12.81 11.60 -6.56
C TYR A 161 -14.05 11.06 -7.28
N ARG A 162 -13.89 10.79 -8.57
CA ARG A 162 -14.92 10.18 -9.41
C ARG A 162 -14.27 9.14 -10.32
N PHE A 163 -14.97 8.04 -10.57
CA PHE A 163 -14.60 7.12 -11.64
C PHE A 163 -14.92 7.73 -13.00
N TYR A 164 -14.05 7.52 -13.99
CA TYR A 164 -14.33 7.97 -15.37
C TYR A 164 -15.59 7.33 -15.96
N ALA A 165 -15.93 6.11 -15.54
CA ALA A 165 -17.16 5.44 -15.93
C ALA A 165 -18.45 6.13 -15.40
N ASP A 166 -18.32 7.10 -14.51
CA ASP A 166 -19.41 7.91 -13.96
C ASP A 166 -19.38 9.37 -14.46
N GLU A 167 -18.46 9.71 -15.36
CA GLU A 167 -18.51 10.97 -16.10
C GLU A 167 -19.64 10.92 -17.13
N ILE A 168 -20.44 11.99 -17.18
CA ILE A 168 -21.51 12.14 -18.16
C ILE A 168 -21.00 13.13 -19.20
N PHE A 169 -20.71 12.65 -20.40
CA PHE A 169 -20.38 13.49 -21.55
C PHE A 169 -21.64 14.15 -22.13
#